data_AF-A0A9N8ZNL0-F1
#
_entry.id   AF-A0A9N8ZNL0-F1
#
_cell.length_a   1.000
_cell.length_b   1.000
_cell.length_c   1.000
_cell.angle_alpha   90.00
_cell.angle_beta   90.00
_cell.angle_gamma   90.00
#
_symmetry.space_group_name_H-M   'P 1'
#
loop_
_entity.id
_entity.type
_entity.pdbx_description
1 polymer ?
#
loop_
_entity_poly.entity_id
_entity_poly.type
_entity_poly.pdbx_seq_one_letter_code
_entity_poly.pdbx_strand_id
1 'polypeptide(L)'
;MTRVFKIVLALVSLVTVVRAAEYNITTQGLKFVPDNLDVKPGDKVTWTTNDTHTVVQSDQADCTQSKEKNAFNSGGNLKPEGYSYTIPSDAKPGKLYYFCELPGHCAAGMKAVLVVTDGKNSSSTNTSSTSSTNSNASTTSAPTASNTKQSSADNLKRSFEVAFILLASALYYNIF
;
A
#
# COMPACT_ATOMS: atom_id res chain seq x y z
N MET A 1 -2.76 -8.27 51.73
CA MET A 1 -2.93 -8.84 50.36
C MET A 1 -3.22 -7.78 49.28
N THR A 2 -3.49 -6.51 49.62
CA THR A 2 -3.85 -5.42 48.68
C THR A 2 -2.73 -4.86 47.79
N ARG A 3 -1.45 -5.22 48.01
CA ARG A 3 -0.33 -4.75 47.17
C ARG A 3 -0.12 -5.56 45.89
N VAL A 4 -0.56 -6.82 45.86
CA VAL A 4 -0.40 -7.71 44.69
C VAL A 4 -1.38 -7.33 43.58
N PHE A 5 -2.61 -6.94 43.94
CA PHE A 5 -3.67 -6.55 43.01
C PHE A 5 -3.34 -5.33 42.13
N LYS A 6 -2.45 -4.43 42.58
CA LYS A 6 -2.04 -3.25 41.81
C LYS A 6 -1.04 -3.55 40.68
N ILE A 7 -0.41 -4.74 40.69
CA ILE A 7 0.59 -5.13 39.69
C ILE A 7 -0.08 -5.78 38.47
N VAL A 8 -1.23 -6.45 38.66
CA VAL A 8 -1.95 -7.16 37.59
C VAL A 8 -2.64 -6.20 36.61
N LEU A 9 -2.95 -4.96 37.02
CA LEU A 9 -3.69 -3.99 36.19
C LEU A 9 -2.80 -3.13 35.26
N ALA A 10 -1.48 -3.36 35.24
CA ALA A 10 -0.51 -2.51 34.53
C ALA A 10 0.07 -3.14 33.23
N LEU A 11 -0.54 -4.22 32.73
CA LEU A 11 -0.11 -4.93 31.51
C LEU A 11 -1.20 -4.98 30.42
N VAL A 12 -1.85 -3.85 30.16
CA VAL A 12 -2.54 -3.65 28.87
C VAL A 12 -1.45 -3.37 27.83
N SER A 13 -0.84 -4.43 27.32
CA SER A 13 0.11 -4.35 26.21
C SER A 13 -0.62 -3.81 24.97
N LEU A 14 -0.13 -2.70 24.43
CA LEU A 14 -0.72 -2.09 23.24
C LEU A 14 -0.37 -2.94 22.01
N VAL A 15 -1.18 -3.98 21.75
CA VAL A 15 -1.03 -4.82 20.56
C VAL A 15 -1.43 -4.01 19.33
N THR A 16 -0.45 -3.32 18.74
CA THR A 16 -0.60 -2.67 17.44
C THR A 16 -0.72 -3.74 16.37
N VAL A 17 -1.95 -4.06 15.97
CA VAL A 17 -2.22 -4.95 14.84
C VAL A 17 -1.75 -4.27 13.56
N VAL A 18 -0.54 -4.63 13.11
CA VAL A 18 -0.06 -4.28 11.77
C VAL A 18 -0.93 -5.04 10.77
N ARG A 19 -1.70 -4.30 9.97
CA ARG A 19 -2.44 -4.85 8.84
C ARG A 19 -1.58 -4.70 7.58
N ALA A 20 -1.63 -5.69 6.70
CA ALA A 20 -1.14 -5.56 5.34
C ALA A 20 -1.84 -4.38 4.64
N ALA A 21 -1.08 -3.60 3.87
CA ALA A 21 -1.62 -2.56 3.01
C ALA A 21 -2.13 -3.17 1.70
N GLU A 22 -3.14 -2.53 1.11
CA GLU A 22 -3.58 -2.83 -0.25
C GLU A 22 -3.26 -1.65 -1.16
N TYR A 23 -2.66 -1.94 -2.31
CA TYR A 23 -2.31 -0.97 -3.34
C TYR A 23 -2.99 -1.31 -4.65
N ASN A 24 -3.43 -0.28 -5.38
CA ASN A 24 -3.91 -0.41 -6.76
C ASN A 24 -2.97 0.33 -7.71
N ILE A 25 -2.50 -0.38 -8.73
CA ILE A 25 -1.69 0.14 -9.82
C ILE A 25 -2.56 0.14 -11.07
N THR A 26 -2.77 1.31 -11.66
CA THR A 26 -3.56 1.43 -12.90
C THR A 26 -2.65 1.51 -14.12
N THR A 27 -3.23 1.33 -15.30
CA THR A 27 -2.58 1.64 -16.58
C THR A 27 -3.00 3.03 -17.07
N GLN A 28 -2.08 3.78 -17.67
CA GLN A 28 -2.35 5.04 -18.35
C GLN A 28 -1.55 5.06 -19.66
N GLY A 29 -2.16 4.53 -20.72
CA GLY A 29 -1.43 4.17 -21.94
C GLY A 29 -0.31 3.19 -21.63
N LEU A 30 0.89 3.41 -22.19
CA LEU A 30 2.05 2.54 -22.03
C LEU A 30 2.81 2.72 -20.69
N LYS A 31 2.09 3.00 -19.60
CA LYS A 31 2.65 3.17 -18.25
C LYS A 31 1.79 2.49 -17.19
N PHE A 32 2.46 1.87 -16.21
CA PHE A 32 1.88 1.57 -14.92
C PHE A 32 1.92 2.83 -14.05
N VAL A 33 0.89 3.06 -13.25
CA VAL A 33 0.78 4.23 -12.36
C VAL A 33 0.36 3.77 -10.97
N PRO A 34 1.23 3.89 -9.95
CA PRO A 34 2.65 4.28 -10.03
C PRO A 34 3.51 3.24 -10.79
N ASP A 35 4.67 3.69 -11.32
CA ASP A 35 5.71 2.84 -11.91
C ASP A 35 6.84 2.46 -10.93
N ASN A 36 6.85 3.08 -9.74
CA ASN A 36 7.67 2.72 -8.60
C ASN A 36 6.81 2.75 -7.32
N LEU A 37 6.75 1.64 -6.59
CA LEU A 37 5.94 1.50 -5.38
C LEU A 37 6.71 0.81 -4.25
N ASP A 38 6.85 1.49 -3.12
CA ASP A 38 7.33 0.88 -1.88
C ASP A 38 6.25 -0.04 -1.28
N VAL A 39 6.63 -1.28 -0.97
CA VAL A 39 5.77 -2.31 -0.36
C VAL A 39 6.48 -2.99 0.81
N LYS A 40 5.74 -3.78 1.59
CA LYS A 40 6.22 -4.56 2.74
C LYS A 40 5.79 -6.03 2.62
N PRO A 41 6.50 -6.96 3.28
CA PRO A 41 6.04 -8.36 3.40
C PRO A 41 4.60 -8.45 3.89
N GLY A 42 3.76 -9.18 3.17
CA GLY A 42 2.32 -9.32 3.43
C GLY A 42 1.41 -8.34 2.68
N ASP A 43 1.91 -7.24 2.12
CA ASP A 43 1.08 -6.27 1.37
C ASP A 43 0.49 -6.90 0.09
N LYS A 44 -0.68 -6.41 -0.33
CA LYS A 44 -1.35 -6.84 -1.56
C LYS A 44 -1.29 -5.76 -2.63
N VAL A 45 -0.71 -6.07 -3.78
CA VAL A 45 -0.72 -5.21 -4.97
C VAL A 45 -1.74 -5.75 -5.96
N THR A 46 -2.56 -4.87 -6.50
CA THR A 46 -3.57 -5.17 -7.51
C THR A 46 -3.30 -4.31 -8.74
N TRP A 47 -3.25 -4.91 -9.93
CA TRP A 47 -3.15 -4.21 -11.20
C TRP A 47 -4.51 -4.21 -11.89
N THR A 48 -4.98 -3.02 -12.25
CA THR A 48 -6.25 -2.81 -12.98
C THR A 48 -5.99 -2.01 -14.26
N THR A 49 -6.85 -2.21 -15.25
CA THR A 49 -6.71 -1.58 -16.58
C THR A 49 -8.07 -1.39 -17.23
N ASN A 50 -8.22 -0.32 -18.00
CA ASN A 50 -9.33 -0.17 -18.96
C ASN A 50 -8.91 -0.56 -20.40
N ASP A 51 -7.62 -0.81 -20.61
CA ASP A 51 -6.99 -1.14 -21.89
C ASP A 51 -6.37 -2.56 -21.87
N THR A 52 -5.87 -3.02 -23.03
CA THR A 52 -5.20 -4.32 -23.17
C THR A 52 -3.74 -4.26 -22.69
N HIS A 53 -3.48 -4.86 -21.52
CA HIS A 53 -2.15 -4.93 -20.88
C HIS A 53 -1.95 -6.25 -20.13
N THR A 54 -0.69 -6.64 -19.91
CA THR A 54 -0.30 -7.78 -19.05
C THR A 54 0.65 -7.32 -17.95
N VAL A 55 0.86 -8.18 -16.94
CA VAL A 55 1.79 -7.95 -15.83
C VAL A 55 2.64 -9.21 -15.68
N VAL A 56 3.92 -9.10 -16.05
CA VAL A 56 4.88 -10.21 -16.01
C VAL A 56 6.11 -9.77 -15.22
N GLN A 57 6.48 -10.53 -14.19
CA GLN A 57 7.70 -10.29 -13.42
C GLN A 57 8.95 -10.55 -14.27
N SER A 58 9.97 -9.71 -14.10
CA SER A 58 11.35 -9.95 -14.54
C SER A 58 12.29 -10.05 -13.33
N ASP A 59 13.40 -10.77 -13.52
CA ASP A 59 14.52 -10.81 -12.59
C ASP A 59 15.38 -9.53 -12.64
N GLN A 60 15.21 -8.69 -13.67
CA GLN A 60 15.99 -7.48 -13.95
C GLN A 60 15.10 -6.33 -14.46
N ALA A 61 15.66 -5.12 -14.63
CA ALA A 61 14.94 -3.95 -15.14
C ALA A 61 14.69 -3.96 -16.67
N ASP A 62 14.38 -5.13 -17.23
CA ASP A 62 14.29 -5.43 -18.66
C ASP A 62 12.89 -5.94 -19.08
N CYS A 63 12.81 -6.62 -20.22
CA CYS A 63 11.58 -7.21 -20.78
C CYS A 63 11.65 -8.75 -20.83
N THR A 64 12.47 -9.37 -19.98
CA THR A 64 12.66 -10.83 -19.92
C THR A 64 11.77 -11.40 -18.83
N GLN A 65 10.89 -12.34 -19.17
CA GLN A 65 10.09 -13.02 -18.13
C GLN A 65 11.00 -13.80 -17.17
N SER A 66 10.78 -13.59 -15.87
CA SER A 66 11.43 -14.35 -14.79
C SER A 66 11.16 -15.85 -14.92
N LYS A 67 12.18 -16.64 -14.62
CA LYS A 67 12.09 -18.12 -14.60
C LYS A 67 11.87 -18.67 -13.19
N GLU A 68 11.77 -17.80 -12.19
CA GLU A 68 11.56 -18.20 -10.81
C GLU A 68 10.19 -18.85 -10.62
N LYS A 69 10.15 -19.98 -9.89
CA LYS A 69 8.93 -20.79 -9.73
C LYS A 69 7.75 -20.01 -9.14
N ASN A 70 8.04 -18.99 -8.33
CA ASN A 70 7.04 -18.17 -7.64
C ASN A 70 6.92 -16.76 -8.23
N ALA A 71 7.46 -16.54 -9.45
CA ALA A 71 7.32 -15.28 -10.16
C ALA A 71 5.84 -14.99 -10.52
N PHE A 72 5.40 -13.75 -10.37
CA PHE A 72 4.04 -13.37 -10.73
C PHE A 72 3.89 -13.11 -12.24
N ASN A 73 2.76 -13.54 -12.79
CA ASN A 73 2.39 -13.38 -14.19
C ASN A 73 0.85 -13.37 -14.29
N SER A 74 0.27 -12.41 -15.01
CA SER A 74 -1.18 -12.29 -15.21
C SER A 74 -1.78 -13.37 -16.13
N GLY A 75 -0.95 -14.14 -16.84
CA GLY A 75 -1.36 -15.21 -17.74
C GLY A 75 -1.91 -14.69 -19.08
N GLY A 76 -1.38 -13.55 -19.56
CA GLY A 76 -1.94 -12.77 -20.67
C GLY A 76 -2.69 -11.54 -20.18
N ASN A 77 -3.64 -11.05 -20.97
CA ASN A 77 -4.38 -9.81 -20.70
C ASN A 77 -5.01 -9.81 -19.30
N LEU A 78 -4.82 -8.71 -18.58
CA LEU A 78 -5.53 -8.42 -17.33
C LEU A 78 -7.05 -8.53 -17.56
N LYS A 79 -7.72 -9.21 -16.64
CA LYS A 79 -9.18 -9.39 -16.64
C LYS A 79 -9.88 -8.13 -16.07
N PRO A 80 -11.20 -7.94 -16.26
CA PRO A 80 -11.93 -6.81 -15.68
C PRO A 80 -11.79 -6.65 -14.16
N GLU A 81 -11.66 -7.77 -13.43
CA GLU A 81 -11.40 -7.80 -11.98
C GLU A 81 -9.93 -7.50 -11.59
N GLY A 82 -9.05 -7.30 -12.58
CA GLY A 82 -7.62 -7.08 -12.40
C GLY A 82 -6.81 -8.34 -12.13
N TYR A 83 -5.54 -8.15 -11.78
CA TYR A 83 -4.63 -9.19 -11.29
C TYR A 83 -4.11 -8.81 -9.91
N SER A 84 -3.96 -9.77 -8.99
CA SER A 84 -3.51 -9.52 -7.63
C SER A 84 -2.30 -10.37 -7.27
N TYR A 85 -1.33 -9.76 -6.59
CA TYR A 85 -0.18 -10.44 -5.98
C TYR A 85 -0.03 -9.99 -4.53
N THR A 86 0.24 -10.93 -3.63
CA THR A 86 0.59 -10.63 -2.24
C THR A 86 2.09 -10.82 -2.07
N ILE A 87 2.77 -9.80 -1.53
CA ILE A 87 4.20 -9.89 -1.21
C ILE A 87 4.38 -10.99 -0.15
N PRO A 88 5.25 -12.00 -0.37
CA PRO A 88 5.48 -13.07 0.60
C PRO A 88 5.83 -12.53 1.98
N SER A 89 5.36 -13.18 3.05
CA SER A 89 5.59 -12.74 4.43
C SER A 89 7.06 -12.87 4.88
N ASP A 90 7.84 -13.68 4.18
CA ASP A 90 9.27 -13.89 4.34
C ASP A 90 10.13 -13.12 3.31
N ALA A 91 9.50 -12.29 2.47
CA ALA A 91 10.19 -11.50 1.46
C ALA A 91 11.26 -10.59 2.08
N LYS A 92 12.45 -10.62 1.50
CA LYS A 92 13.57 -9.75 1.91
C LYS A 92 13.52 -8.41 1.17
N PRO A 93 14.16 -7.36 1.69
CA PRO A 93 14.32 -6.11 0.96
C PRO A 93 14.96 -6.34 -0.41
N GLY A 94 14.43 -5.67 -1.42
CA GLY A 94 14.80 -5.93 -2.79
C GLY A 94 13.87 -5.24 -3.78
N LYS A 95 14.05 -5.57 -5.06
CA LYS A 95 13.24 -5.03 -6.16
C LYS A 95 12.58 -6.18 -6.90
N LEU A 96 11.27 -6.08 -7.11
CA LEU A 96 10.52 -6.95 -8.00
C LEU A 96 10.19 -6.13 -9.25
N TYR A 97 10.91 -6.39 -10.33
CA TYR A 97 10.68 -5.73 -11.61
C TYR A 97 9.53 -6.41 -12.34
N TYR A 98 8.75 -5.65 -13.12
CA TYR A 98 7.72 -6.20 -13.97
C TYR A 98 7.44 -5.33 -15.19
N PHE A 99 6.86 -5.93 -16.22
CA PHE A 99 6.59 -5.29 -17.50
C PHE A 99 5.29 -5.81 -18.14
N CYS A 100 4.84 -5.11 -19.18
CA CYS A 100 3.79 -5.58 -20.07
C CYS A 100 4.42 -6.31 -21.26
N GLU A 101 4.12 -7.59 -21.45
CA GLU A 101 4.78 -8.47 -22.44
C GLU A 101 4.29 -8.27 -23.88
N LEU A 102 3.19 -7.53 -24.06
CA LEU A 102 2.61 -7.26 -25.38
C LEU A 102 3.66 -6.64 -26.33
N PRO A 103 3.69 -7.06 -27.61
CA PRO A 103 4.71 -6.63 -28.57
C PRO A 103 4.91 -5.11 -28.60
N GLY A 104 6.13 -4.67 -28.32
CA GLY A 104 6.52 -3.25 -28.30
C GLY A 104 6.20 -2.48 -27.02
N HIS A 105 5.32 -2.94 -26.13
CA HIS A 105 4.90 -2.19 -24.95
C HIS A 105 6.06 -1.97 -23.96
N CYS A 106 6.78 -3.03 -23.58
CA CYS A 106 7.94 -2.90 -22.69
C CYS A 106 9.10 -2.11 -23.34
N ALA A 107 9.30 -2.25 -24.66
CA ALA A 107 10.30 -1.48 -25.41
C ALA A 107 9.99 0.03 -25.44
N ALA A 108 8.70 0.40 -25.45
CA ALA A 108 8.22 1.76 -25.29
C ALA A 108 8.25 2.27 -23.83
N GLY A 109 8.75 1.46 -22.89
CA GLY A 109 8.91 1.84 -21.48
C GLY A 109 7.81 1.38 -20.54
N MET A 110 6.92 0.46 -20.95
CA MET A 110 5.89 -0.11 -20.06
C MET A 110 6.47 -1.17 -19.11
N LYS A 111 7.26 -0.69 -18.15
CA LYS A 111 7.90 -1.45 -17.08
C LYS A 111 7.92 -0.65 -15.79
N ALA A 112 7.96 -1.33 -14.66
CA ALA A 112 7.83 -0.75 -13.33
C ALA A 112 8.50 -1.64 -12.27
N VAL A 113 8.52 -1.17 -11.02
CA VAL A 113 9.19 -1.84 -9.90
C VAL A 113 8.38 -1.75 -8.61
N LEU A 114 8.29 -2.86 -7.89
CA LEU A 114 7.93 -2.88 -6.48
C LEU A 114 9.21 -2.93 -5.65
N VAL A 115 9.36 -2.02 -4.69
CA VAL A 115 10.50 -1.97 -3.77
C VAL A 115 10.07 -2.56 -2.44
N VAL A 116 10.53 -3.77 -2.13
CA VAL A 116 10.25 -4.41 -0.84
C VAL A 116 11.11 -3.75 0.24
N THR A 117 10.47 -3.26 1.30
CA THR A 117 11.09 -2.54 2.42
C THR A 117 11.05 -3.36 3.72
N ASP A 118 11.99 -3.11 4.64
CA ASP A 118 12.20 -3.82 5.93
C ASP A 118 11.06 -3.71 6.97
N GLY A 119 9.81 -3.44 6.57
CA GLY A 119 8.66 -3.30 7.47
C GLY A 119 8.67 -2.01 8.32
N LYS A 120 9.84 -1.50 8.70
CA LYS A 120 10.02 -0.19 9.36
C LYS A 120 9.37 0.91 8.51
N ASN A 121 8.80 1.90 9.20
CA ASN A 121 7.96 2.92 8.61
C ASN A 121 8.77 4.01 7.87
N SER A 122 9.31 3.68 6.69
CA SER A 122 9.64 4.70 5.70
C SER A 122 8.34 5.31 5.19
N SER A 123 8.02 6.50 5.68
CA SER A 123 7.09 7.39 5.01
C SER A 123 7.72 7.83 3.70
N SER A 124 6.99 7.68 2.59
CA SER A 124 7.46 8.04 1.26
C SER A 124 7.76 9.54 1.18
N THR A 125 9.04 9.89 1.17
CA THR A 125 9.46 11.27 0.90
C THR A 125 9.46 11.46 -0.62
N ASN A 126 8.39 12.03 -1.16
CA ASN A 126 8.36 12.54 -2.53
C ASN A 126 9.43 13.64 -2.70
N THR A 127 10.64 13.24 -3.05
CA THR A 127 11.74 14.16 -3.37
C THR A 127 11.64 14.52 -4.84
N SER A 128 10.78 15.49 -5.16
CA SER A 128 10.78 16.16 -6.45
C SER A 128 12.09 16.92 -6.64
N SER A 129 12.97 16.41 -7.50
CA SER A 129 14.22 17.09 -7.87
C SER A 129 13.91 18.38 -8.63
N THR A 130 13.93 19.50 -7.93
CA THR A 130 13.73 20.84 -8.51
C THR A 130 15.02 21.31 -9.17
N SER A 131 14.97 21.59 -10.47
CA SER A 131 15.98 22.37 -11.19
C SER A 131 15.37 23.72 -11.62
N SER A 132 15.83 24.80 -11.02
CA SER A 132 15.69 26.19 -11.48
C SER A 132 16.52 26.40 -12.78
N THR A 133 16.25 27.31 -13.72
CA THR A 133 15.35 28.50 -13.85
C THR A 133 15.07 28.70 -15.39
N ASN A 134 14.44 29.74 -15.97
CA ASN A 134 14.10 31.10 -15.54
C ASN A 134 12.87 31.72 -16.26
N SER A 135 11.94 32.28 -15.48
CA SER A 135 11.20 33.55 -15.66
C SER A 135 10.86 34.13 -17.05
N ASN A 136 9.56 34.27 -17.34
CA ASN A 136 8.95 35.59 -17.60
C ASN A 136 7.49 35.61 -17.11
N ALA A 137 6.98 36.78 -16.68
CA ALA A 137 5.73 36.91 -15.93
C ALA A 137 4.66 37.72 -16.68
N SER A 138 3.39 37.44 -16.39
CA SER A 138 2.27 38.40 -16.49
C SER A 138 1.11 37.96 -15.58
N THR A 139 0.55 38.92 -14.86
CA THR A 139 -0.48 38.79 -13.81
C THR A 139 -1.89 38.61 -14.41
N THR A 140 -2.96 38.19 -13.69
CA THR A 140 -3.63 39.00 -12.64
C THR A 140 -4.71 38.20 -11.84
N SER A 141 -4.64 38.31 -10.50
CA SER A 141 -5.68 38.23 -9.44
C SER A 141 -6.85 37.22 -9.42
N ALA A 142 -6.81 36.31 -8.43
CA ALA A 142 -7.62 36.27 -7.17
C ALA A 142 -9.15 36.61 -7.21
N PRO A 143 -10.04 35.91 -6.44
CA PRO A 143 -9.89 35.79 -4.97
C PRO A 143 -10.25 34.45 -4.27
N THR A 144 -9.84 34.44 -3.00
CA THR A 144 -9.91 33.46 -1.90
C THR A 144 -11.30 32.87 -1.54
N ALA A 145 -11.33 31.57 -1.20
CA ALA A 145 -12.13 31.04 -0.07
C ALA A 145 -11.52 29.74 0.48
N SER A 146 -11.49 29.60 1.81
CA SER A 146 -10.84 28.51 2.55
C SER A 146 -11.82 27.77 3.47
N ASN A 147 -11.83 26.43 3.50
CA ASN A 147 -11.90 25.69 4.77
C ASN A 147 -11.69 24.16 4.68
N THR A 148 -10.68 23.68 5.41
CA THR A 148 -10.77 22.65 6.48
C THR A 148 -12.04 21.76 6.54
N LYS A 149 -11.89 20.43 6.36
CA LYS A 149 -11.86 19.48 7.49
C LYS A 149 -11.53 18.02 7.16
N GLN A 150 -10.83 17.42 8.11
CA GLN A 150 -10.50 16.01 8.30
C GLN A 150 -11.65 15.26 9.02
N SER A 151 -11.53 13.92 9.06
CA SER A 151 -12.28 12.96 9.91
C SER A 151 -13.65 12.45 9.44
N SER A 152 -13.63 11.31 8.73
CA SER A 152 -14.74 10.34 8.67
C SER A 152 -14.41 8.99 9.34
N ALA A 153 -13.21 8.82 9.91
CA ALA A 153 -12.73 7.54 10.45
C ALA A 153 -13.08 7.29 11.94
N ASP A 154 -13.52 8.32 12.66
CA ASP A 154 -13.59 8.28 14.13
C ASP A 154 -14.86 7.62 14.70
N ASN A 155 -15.95 7.53 13.92
CA ASN A 155 -17.23 7.04 14.44
C ASN A 155 -17.31 5.52 14.63
N LEU A 156 -16.56 4.71 13.85
CA LEU A 156 -16.67 3.24 13.96
C LEU A 156 -15.92 2.68 15.18
N LYS A 157 -14.91 3.38 15.70
CA LYS A 157 -14.17 2.95 16.90
C LYS A 157 -15.02 2.99 18.17
N ARG A 158 -15.96 3.94 18.27
CA ARG A 158 -16.74 4.18 19.50
C ARG A 158 -17.82 3.13 19.76
N SER A 159 -18.25 2.38 18.74
CA SER A 159 -19.29 1.34 18.89
C SER A 159 -18.75 -0.01 19.40
N PHE A 160 -17.46 -0.32 19.19
CA PHE A 160 -16.86 -1.56 19.67
C PHE A 160 -16.41 -1.47 21.15
N GLU A 161 -15.90 -0.31 21.59
CA GLU A 161 -15.51 -0.07 22.99
C GLU A 161 -16.66 -0.32 23.98
N VAL A 162 -17.87 0.16 23.66
CA VAL A 162 -19.04 0.04 24.55
C VAL A 162 -19.51 -1.42 24.69
N ALA A 163 -19.40 -2.23 23.63
CA ALA A 163 -19.82 -3.63 23.66
C ALA A 163 -18.91 -4.49 24.57
N PHE A 164 -17.59 -4.24 24.56
CA PHE A 164 -16.64 -4.97 25.41
C PHE A 164 -16.76 -4.61 26.89
N ILE A 165 -17.01 -3.34 27.22
CA ILE A 165 -17.19 -2.90 28.61
C ILE A 165 -18.42 -3.57 29.24
N LEU A 166 -19.53 -3.70 28.50
CA LEU A 166 -20.74 -4.36 28.99
C LEU A 166 -20.53 -5.86 29.24
N LEU A 167 -19.85 -6.58 28.33
CA LEU A 167 -19.54 -8.01 28.52
C LEU A 167 -18.59 -8.25 29.70
N ALA A 168 -17.59 -7.39 29.91
CA ALA A 168 -16.70 -7.47 31.07
C ALA A 168 -17.46 -7.25 32.39
N SER A 169 -18.43 -6.33 32.42
CA SER A 169 -19.27 -6.08 33.60
C SER A 169 -20.19 -7.28 33.93
N ALA A 170 -20.75 -7.95 32.93
CA ALA A 170 -21.64 -9.10 33.11
C ALA A 170 -20.92 -10.33 33.67
N LEU A 171 -19.62 -10.50 33.37
CA LEU A 171 -18.79 -11.56 33.95
C LEU A 171 -18.32 -11.21 35.38
N TYR A 172 -18.11 -9.94 35.69
CA TYR A 172 -17.70 -9.50 37.03
C TYR A 172 -18.79 -9.72 38.10
N TYR A 173 -20.08 -9.56 37.74
CA TYR A 173 -21.23 -9.78 38.64
C TYR A 173 -21.68 -11.25 38.76
N ASN A 174 -20.96 -12.21 38.18
CA ASN A 174 -21.29 -13.64 38.24
C ASN A 174 -20.26 -14.48 39.03
N ILE A 175 -19.31 -13.83 39.70
CA ILE A 175 -18.21 -14.46 40.45
C ILE A 175 -18.14 -13.92 41.91
N PHE A 176 -19.19 -13.19 42.35
CA PHE A 176 -19.42 -12.77 43.74
C PHE A 176 -20.90 -12.95 44.10
#